data_AF-A0A6L5BT98-F1
#
_entry.id   AF-A0A6L5BT98-F1
#
_cell.length_a   1.000
_cell.length_b   1.000
_cell.length_c   1.000
_cell.angle_alpha   90.00
_cell.angle_beta   90.00
_cell.angle_gamma   90.00
#
_symmetry.space_group_name_H-M   'P 1'
#
loop_
_entity.id
_entity.type
_entity.pdbx_description
1 polymer ?
#
loop_
_entity_poly.entity_id
_entity_poly.type
_entity_poly.pdbx_seq_one_letter_code
_entity_poly.pdbx_strand_id
1 'polypeptide(L)' 'MWLNELEQELRRDLQSVESNLRWSAVELLRLAEQFRLAGNEVDAQVALRLREVLQGDEERLKSYAEEVKARHISRTKPQ' A
#
# COMPACT_ATOMS: atom_id res chain seq x y z
N MET A 1 22.11 -6.96 15.82
CA MET A 1 21.22 -6.67 16.97
C MET A 1 19.82 -7.11 16.59
N TRP A 2 19.09 -7.74 17.51
CA TRP A 2 17.70 -8.15 17.31
C TRP A 2 16.77 -6.94 17.51
N LEU A 3 15.64 -6.91 16.78
CA LEU A 3 14.57 -5.93 17.01
C LEU A 3 13.93 -6.17 18.37
N ASN A 4 13.60 -5.10 19.10
CA ASN A 4 12.78 -5.20 20.30
C ASN A 4 11.32 -5.51 19.93
N GLU A 5 10.50 -5.82 20.93
CA GLU A 5 9.09 -6.23 20.73
C GLU A 5 8.26 -5.17 19.98
N LEU A 6 8.39 -3.89 20.35
CA LEU A 6 7.69 -2.78 19.71
C LEU A 6 8.13 -2.58 18.26
N GLU A 7 9.43 -2.69 17.97
CA GLU A 7 9.96 -2.63 16.60
C GLU A 7 9.44 -3.81 15.74
N GLN A 8 9.29 -5.00 16.34
CA GLN A 8 8.73 -6.17 15.65
C GLN A 8 7.22 -6.05 15.42
N GLU A 9 6.48 -5.47 16.36
CA GLU A 9 5.05 -5.19 16.24
C GLU A 9 4.81 -4.15 15.15
N LEU A 10 5.50 -3.00 15.21
CA LEU A 10 5.42 -1.96 14.18
C LEU A 10 5.72 -2.52 12.78
N ARG A 11 6.76 -3.35 12.64
CA ARG A 11 7.07 -3.98 11.35
C ARG A 11 5.93 -4.87 10.85
N ARG A 12 5.31 -5.65 11.74
CA ARG A 12 4.18 -6.53 11.40
C ARG A 12 2.96 -5.72 10.99
N ASP A 13 2.65 -4.64 11.70
CA ASP A 13 1.52 -3.77 11.38
C ASP A 13 1.71 -3.10 10.01
N LEU A 14 2.91 -2.58 9.73
CA LEU A 14 3.24 -2.01 8.42
C LEU A 14 3.04 -3.04 7.30
N GLN A 15 3.50 -4.28 7.49
CA GLN A 15 3.31 -5.37 6.52
C GLN A 15 1.84 -5.81 6.38
N SER A 16 1.08 -5.76 7.47
CA SER A 16 -0.35 -6.07 7.47
C SER A 16 -1.14 -5.04 6.66
N VAL A 17 -0.91 -3.75 6.90
CA VAL A 17 -1.55 -2.67 6.15
C VAL A 17 -1.13 -2.72 4.68
N GLU A 18 0.16 -2.91 4.40
CA GLU A 18 0.70 -3.10 3.05
C GLU A 18 -0.02 -4.24 2.29
N SER A 19 -0.27 -5.37 2.97
CA SER A 19 -1.00 -6.49 2.38
C SER A 19 -2.49 -6.19 2.15
N ASN A 20 -3.12 -5.42 3.05
CA ASN A 20 -4.50 -4.96 2.87
C ASN A 20 -4.61 -4.03 1.65
N LEU A 21 -3.67 -3.09 1.47
CA LEU A 21 -3.64 -2.18 0.32
C LEU A 21 -3.49 -2.94 -0.99
N ARG A 22 -2.62 -3.95 -1.03
CA ARG A 22 -2.46 -4.84 -2.20
C ARG A 22 -3.77 -5.52 -2.57
N TRP A 23 -4.48 -6.06 -1.57
CA TRP A 23 -5.76 -6.72 -1.82
C TRP A 23 -6.81 -5.73 -2.32
N SER A 24 -6.92 -4.55 -1.70
CA SER A 24 -7.81 -3.48 -2.16
C SER A 24 -7.51 -3.02 -3.59
N ALA A 25 -6.23 -2.94 -3.99
CA ALA A 25 -5.83 -2.62 -5.36
C ALA A 25 -6.29 -3.69 -6.38
N VAL A 26 -6.29 -4.96 -5.99
CA VAL A 26 -6.84 -6.06 -6.80
C VAL A 26 -8.36 -5.94 -6.94
N GLU A 27 -9.08 -5.64 -5.86
CA GLU A 27 -10.53 -5.43 -5.93
C GLU A 27 -10.91 -4.21 -6.78
N LEU A 28 -10.16 -3.11 -6.69
CA LEU A 28 -10.37 -1.94 -7.56
C LEU A 28 -10.18 -2.26 -9.05
N LEU A 29 -9.24 -3.15 -9.40
CA LEU A 29 -9.09 -3.60 -10.78
C LEU A 29 -10.32 -4.38 -11.25
N ARG A 30 -10.90 -5.23 -10.40
CA ARG A 30 -12.13 -5.97 -10.71
C ARG A 30 -13.32 -5.03 -10.87
N LEU A 31 -13.45 -4.02 -10.01
CA LEU A 31 -14.47 -2.99 -10.12
C LEU A 31 -14.32 -2.17 -11.40
N ALA A 32 -13.09 -1.79 -11.76
CA ALA A 32 -12.83 -1.09 -13.02
C ALA A 32 -13.32 -1.91 -14.22
N GLU A 33 -13.03 -3.21 -14.26
CA GLU A 33 -13.52 -4.10 -15.32
C GLU A 33 -15.06 -4.18 -15.35
N GLN A 34 -15.71 -4.28 -14.19
CA GLN A 34 -17.18 -4.26 -14.11
C GLN A 34 -17.77 -2.96 -14.65
N PHE A 35 -17.15 -1.81 -14.36
CA PHE A 35 -17.59 -0.52 -14.90
C PHE A 35 -17.44 -0.46 -16.43
N ARG A 36 -16.35 -0.99 -16.99
CA ARG A 36 -16.18 -1.06 -18.45
C ARG A 36 -17.23 -1.94 -19.12
N LEU A 37 -17.54 -3.10 -18.53
CA LEU A 37 -18.60 -3.98 -19.03
C LEU A 37 -19.99 -3.32 -18.98
N ALA A 38 -20.20 -2.41 -18.04
CA ALA A 38 -21.41 -1.59 -17.94
C ALA A 38 -21.41 -0.34 -18.85
N GLY A 39 -20.35 -0.12 -19.65
CA GLY A 39 -20.20 1.06 -20.51
C GLY A 39 -19.82 2.34 -19.75
N ASN A 40 -19.42 2.24 -18.49
CA ASN A 40 -19.05 3.36 -17.63
C ASN A 40 -17.52 3.53 -17.57
N GLU A 41 -16.95 4.09 -18.63
CA GLU A 41 -15.50 4.31 -18.74
C GLU A 41 -14.98 5.36 -17.73
N VAL A 42 -15.82 6.30 -17.29
CA VAL A 42 -15.44 7.34 -16.31
C VAL A 42 -15.14 6.70 -14.96
N ASP A 43 -16.06 5.89 -14.43
CA ASP A 43 -15.88 5.23 -13.14
C ASP A 43 -14.79 4.15 -13.20
N ALA A 44 -14.63 3.48 -14.34
CA ALA A 44 -13.50 2.58 -14.57
C ALA A 44 -12.16 3.31 -14.41
N GLN A 45 -12.01 4.51 -14.99
CA GLN A 45 -10.79 5.30 -14.90
C GLN A 45 -10.58 5.89 -13.50
N VAL A 46 -11.64 6.19 -12.74
CA VAL A 46 -11.53 6.58 -11.33
C VAL A 46 -11.02 5.42 -10.49
N ALA A 47 -11.58 4.21 -10.65
CA ALA A 47 -11.14 3.03 -9.93
C ALA A 47 -9.67 2.69 -10.22
N LEU A 48 -9.20 2.84 -11.47
CA LEU A 48 -7.81 2.65 -11.84
C LEU A 48 -6.87 3.70 -11.20
N ARG A 49 -7.26 4.97 -11.16
CA ARG A 49 -6.46 6.01 -10.48
C ARG A 49 -6.36 5.77 -8.98
N LEU A 50 -7.46 5.36 -8.33
CA LEU A 50 -7.43 4.98 -6.92
C LEU A 50 -6.51 3.78 -6.68
N ARG A 51 -6.53 2.79 -7.59
CA ARG A 51 -5.62 1.64 -7.52
C ARG A 51 -4.15 2.07 -7.56
N GLU A 52 -3.78 3.00 -8.44
CA GLU A 52 -2.41 3.52 -8.54
C GLU A 52 -1.96 4.20 -7.23
N VAL A 53 -2.86 4.95 -6.57
CA VAL A 53 -2.59 5.53 -5.25
C VAL A 53 -2.32 4.45 -4.21
N LEU A 54 -3.17 3.41 -4.15
CA LEU A 54 -2.98 2.32 -3.19
C LEU A 54 -1.67 1.55 -3.43
N GLN A 55 -1.27 1.36 -4.69
CA GLN A 55 0.00 0.71 -5.03
C GLN A 55 1.21 1.56 -4.62
N GLY A 56 1.13 2.88 -4.78
CA GLY A 56 2.18 3.80 -4.30
C GLY A 56 2.31 3.80 -2.78
N ASP A 57 1.19 3.72 -2.07
CA ASP A 57 1.18 3.61 -0.60
C ASP A 57 1.65 2.23 -0.13
N GLU A 58 1.28 1.14 -0.80
CA GLU A 58 1.79 -0.22 -0.57
C GLU A 58 3.32 -0.22 -0.62
N GLU A 59 3.91 0.29 -1.71
CA GLU A 59 5.36 0.33 -1.88
C GLU A 59 6.04 1.17 -0.79
N ARG A 60 5.42 2.29 -0.40
CA ARG A 60 5.93 3.14 0.68
C ARG A 60 5.93 2.42 2.03
N LEU A 61 4.85 1.70 2.36
CA LEU A 61 4.72 0.91 3.59
C LEU A 61 5.70 -0.25 3.63
N LYS A 62 5.91 -0.92 2.49
CA LYS A 62 6.92 -1.96 2.34
C LYS A 62 8.32 -1.43 2.63
N SER A 63 8.65 -0.26 2.10
CA SER A 63 9.92 0.42 2.39
C SER A 63 10.05 0.78 3.87
N TYR A 64 9.01 1.28 4.53
CA TYR A 64 9.05 1.54 5.98
C TYR A 64 9.32 0.27 6.79
N ALA A 65 8.70 -0.85 6.44
CA ALA A 65 8.90 -2.11 7.14
C ALA A 65 10.36 -2.59 7.04
N GLU A 66 11.01 -2.38 5.88
CA GLU A 66 12.43 -2.69 5.70
C GLU A 66 13.35 -1.71 6.45
N GLU A 67 13.01 -0.41 6.52
CA GLU A 67 13.74 0.57 7.34
C GLU A 67 13.71 0.20 8.84
N VAL A 68 12.53 -0.20 9.35
CA VAL A 68 12.38 -0.67 10.74
C VAL A 68 13.22 -1.91 10.99
N LYS A 69 13.19 -2.87 10.06
CA LYS A 69 14.02 -4.08 10.12
C LYS A 69 15.52 -3.77 10.11
N ALA A 70 15.93 -2.74 9.36
CA ALA A 70 17.31 -2.27 9.31
C ALA A 70 17.70 -1.38 10.51
N ARG A 71 16.74 -0.95 11.34
CA ARG A 71 16.90 0.05 12.41
C ARG A 71 17.52 1.36 11.91
N HIS A 72 17.27 1.67 10.64
CA HIS A 72 17.84 2.82 9.95
C HIS A 72 16.72 3.56 9.23
N ILE A 73 16.16 4.56 9.91
CA ILE A 73 15.13 5.44 9.37
C ILE A 73 15.86 6.59 8.66
N SER A 74 15.94 6.54 7.34
CA SER A 74 16.64 7.54 6.52
C SER A 74 15.76 8.73 6.15
N ARG A 75 14.47 8.68 6.51
CA ARG A 75 13.49 9.70 6.11
C ARG A 75 13.64 10.96 6.93
N THR A 76 14.05 12.03 6.26
CA THR A 76 13.95 13.40 6.76
C THR A 76 12.51 13.88 6.67
N LYS A 77 12.08 14.70 7.63
CA LYS A 77 10.77 15.34 7.62
C LYS A 77 10.67 16.14 6.30
N PRO A 78 9.64 15.93 5.45
CA PRO A 78 9.40 16.88 4.37
C PRO A 78 9.20 18.25 5.02
N GLN A 79 9.97 19.26 4.55
CA GLN A 79 9.79 20.65 4.95
C GLN A 79 8.39 21.13 4.60
#